data_AF-A0A1G1HU64-F1
#
_entry.id   AF-A0A1G1HU64-F1
#
_cell.length_a   1.000
_cell.length_b   1.000
_cell.length_c   1.000
_cell.angle_alpha   90.00
_cell.angle_beta   90.00
_cell.angle_gamma   90.00
#
_symmetry.space_group_name_H-M   'P 1'
#
loop_
_entity.id
_entity.type
_entity.pdbx_description
1 polymer ?
#
loop_
_entity_poly.entity_id
_entity_poly.type
_entity_poly.pdbx_seq_one_letter_code
_entity_poly.pdbx_strand_id
1 'polypeptide(L)' 'MHREAKKLAKIIVSDISLYNKDKIEKGLTEDTFFELLRNEIEKGRTFYNSRVSPDVLTKTNYFDEALEDFIHGRVADSHR' A
#
# COMPACT_ATOMS: atom_id res chain seq x y z
N MET A 1 4.73 12.51 -14.66
CA MET A 1 3.80 12.59 -13.51
C MET A 1 3.32 11.22 -13.05
N HIS A 2 2.72 10.38 -13.90
CA HIS A 2 2.30 9.01 -13.51
C HIS A 2 3.43 8.12 -12.96
N ARG A 3 4.63 8.16 -13.55
CA ARG A 3 5.79 7.39 -13.07
C ARG A 3 6.20 7.74 -11.63
N GLU A 4 6.28 9.03 -11.32
CA GLU A 4 6.63 9.50 -9.98
C GLU A 4 5.55 9.16 -8.96
N ALA A 5 4.27 9.26 -9.36
CA ALA A 5 3.15 8.83 -8.52
C ALA A 5 3.22 7.32 -8.22
N LYS A 6 3.47 6.46 -9.21
CA LYS A 6 3.68 5.01 -8.99
C LYS A 6 4.86 4.74 -8.05
N LYS A 7 5.98 5.45 -8.25
CA LYS A 7 7.18 5.29 -7.41
C LYS A 7 6.88 5.68 -5.96
N LEU A 8 6.21 6.82 -5.75
CA LEU A 8 5.83 7.28 -4.42
C LEU A 8 4.90 6.30 -3.71
N ALA A 9 3.89 5.78 -4.41
CA ALA A 9 2.99 4.76 -3.86
C ALA A 9 3.77 3.54 -3.34
N LYS A 10 4.68 3.00 -4.16
CA LYS A 10 5.53 1.85 -3.77
C LYS A 10 6.44 2.15 -2.59
N ILE A 11 6.99 3.36 -2.50
CA ILE A 11 7.82 3.78 -1.35
C ILE A 11 6.98 3.79 -0.07
N ILE A 12 5.79 4.41 -0.09
CA ILE A 12 4.93 4.50 1.09
C ILE A 12 4.47 3.10 1.54
N VAL A 13 4.07 2.24 0.61
CA VAL A 13 3.69 0.85 0.94
C VAL A 13 4.88 0.08 1.52
N SER A 14 6.09 0.28 0.98
CA SER A 14 7.31 -0.32 1.52
C SER A 14 7.59 0.16 2.94
N ASP A 15 7.44 1.45 3.23
CA ASP A 15 7.61 2.02 4.56
C ASP A 15 6.59 1.43 5.54
N ILE A 16 5.30 1.40 5.17
CA ILE A 16 4.26 0.74 5.98
C ILE A 16 4.66 -0.70 6.28
N SER A 17 5.16 -1.42 5.27
CA SER A 17 5.56 -2.82 5.42
C SER A 17 6.75 -3.03 6.35
N LEU A 18 7.70 -2.11 6.35
CA LEU A 18 8.91 -2.22 7.15
C LEU A 18 8.62 -2.11 8.65
N TYR A 19 7.66 -1.24 9.01
CA TYR A 19 7.32 -0.94 10.40
C TYR A 19 6.18 -1.77 10.99
N ASN A 20 5.44 -2.53 10.16
CA ASN A 20 4.24 -3.25 10.60
C ASN A 20 4.26 -4.74 10.23
N LYS A 21 5.45 -5.36 10.22
CA LYS A 21 5.64 -6.77 9.82
C LYS A 21 4.69 -7.72 10.55
N ASP A 22 4.64 -7.65 11.88
CA ASP A 22 3.81 -8.53 12.70
C ASP A 22 2.31 -8.38 12.38
N LYS A 23 1.84 -7.14 12.18
CA LYS A 23 0.45 -6.85 11.78
C LYS A 23 0.14 -7.37 10.39
N ILE A 24 1.10 -7.31 9.47
CA ILE A 24 0.96 -7.81 8.10
C ILE A 24 0.85 -9.32 8.11
N GLU A 25 1.75 -10.02 8.79
CA GLU A 25 1.73 -11.48 8.87
C GLU A 25 0.42 -11.97 9.49
N LYS A 26 0.01 -11.37 10.61
CA LYS A 26 -1.28 -11.66 11.24
C LYS A 26 -2.45 -11.36 10.30
N GLY A 27 -2.45 -10.17 9.70
CA GLY A 27 -3.53 -9.71 8.84
C GLY A 27 -3.70 -10.52 7.55
N LEU A 28 -2.61 -11.03 6.99
CA LEU A 28 -2.68 -11.94 5.83
C LEU A 28 -3.15 -13.34 6.23
N THR A 29 -2.75 -13.82 7.42
CA THR A 29 -3.14 -15.16 7.91
C THR A 29 -4.61 -15.21 8.34
N GLU A 30 -5.09 -14.14 8.99
CA GLU A 30 -6.44 -14.05 9.55
C GLU A 30 -7.44 -13.32 8.63
N ASP A 31 -7.02 -12.92 7.42
CA ASP A 31 -7.82 -12.10 6.49
C ASP A 31 -8.30 -10.76 7.08
N THR A 32 -7.48 -10.16 7.96
CA THR A 32 -7.75 -8.90 8.66
C THR A 32 -6.77 -7.78 8.30
N PHE A 33 -6.03 -7.91 7.19
CA PHE A 33 -4.96 -6.98 6.78
C PHE A 33 -5.40 -5.50 6.79
N PHE A 34 -6.51 -5.18 6.11
CA PHE A 34 -7.00 -3.81 6.03
C PHE A 34 -7.52 -3.28 7.36
N GLU A 35 -7.96 -4.16 8.27
CA GLU A 35 -8.41 -3.77 9.60
C GLU A 35 -7.23 -3.43 10.51
N LEU A 36 -6.22 -4.31 10.56
CA LEU A 36 -5.04 -4.15 11.42
C LEU A 36 -4.15 -2.99 10.99
N LEU A 37 -4.12 -2.67 9.70
CA LEU A 37 -3.29 -1.61 9.10
C LEU A 37 -4.08 -0.36 8.70
N ARG A 38 -5.34 -0.26 9.10
CA ARG A 38 -6.23 0.84 8.68
C ARG A 38 -5.58 2.21 8.88
N ASN A 39 -5.07 2.47 10.07
CA ASN A 39 -4.49 3.77 10.44
C ASN A 39 -3.25 4.10 9.60
N GLU A 40 -2.40 3.11 9.34
CA GLU A 40 -1.18 3.24 8.57
C GLU A 40 -1.49 3.47 7.09
N ILE A 41 -2.46 2.73 6.55
CA ILE A 41 -2.96 2.87 5.18
C ILE A 41 -3.58 4.25 4.97
N GLU A 42 -4.43 4.72 5.89
CA GLU A 42 -5.06 6.04 5.81
C GLU A 42 -4.04 7.18 5.86
N LYS A 43 -3.05 7.07 6.75
CA LYS A 43 -1.93 8.04 6.81
C LYS A 43 -1.12 8.02 5.53
N GLY A 44 -0.78 6.84 5.02
CA GLY A 44 -0.05 6.67 3.76
C GLY A 44 -0.81 7.27 2.57
N ARG A 45 -2.12 6.99 2.47
CA ARG A 45 -3.00 7.53 1.43
C ARG A 45 -3.10 9.04 1.51
N THR A 46 -3.25 9.60 2.71
CA THR A 46 -3.31 11.05 2.92
C THR A 46 -2.01 11.71 2.47
N PHE A 47 -0.87 11.15 2.86
CA PHE A 47 0.42 11.66 2.43
C PHE A 47 0.61 11.55 0.91
N TYR A 48 0.25 10.42 0.31
CA TYR A 48 0.26 10.22 -1.14
C TYR A 48 -0.57 11.29 -1.86
N ASN A 49 -1.82 11.48 -1.46
CA ASN A 49 -2.74 12.45 -2.06
C ASN A 49 -2.22 13.89 -1.94
N SER A 50 -1.52 14.22 -0.85
CA SER A 50 -0.92 15.56 -0.65
C SER A 50 0.24 15.87 -1.62
N ARG A 51 0.85 14.85 -2.23
CA ARG A 51 2.05 14.96 -3.08
C ARG A 51 1.77 14.74 -4.56
N VAL A 52 0.63 14.16 -4.90
CA VAL A 52 0.27 13.80 -6.27
C VAL A 52 -0.72 14.82 -6.84
N SER A 53 -0.49 15.22 -8.09
CA SER A 53 -1.36 16.19 -8.77
C SER A 53 -2.79 15.66 -8.89
N PRO A 54 -3.82 16.52 -8.73
CA PRO A 54 -5.22 16.15 -8.89
C PRO A 54 -5.53 15.46 -10.22
N ASP A 55 -4.88 15.84 -11.34
CA ASP A 55 -5.09 15.22 -12.65
C ASP A 55 -4.74 13.72 -12.68
N VAL A 56 -3.77 13.30 -11.84
CA VAL A 56 -3.40 11.88 -11.71
C VAL A 56 -4.38 11.17 -10.78
N LEU A 57 -4.76 11.82 -9.66
CA LEU A 57 -5.68 11.25 -8.67
C LEU A 57 -7.09 11.00 -9.21
N THR A 58 -7.56 11.82 -10.16
CA THR A 58 -8.88 11.63 -10.78
C THR A 58 -8.92 10.51 -11.81
N LYS A 59 -7.76 10.14 -12.38
CA LYS A 59 -7.65 9.15 -13.46
C LYS A 59 -7.20 7.78 -12.98
N THR A 60 -6.52 7.70 -11.84
CA THR A 60 -5.80 6.49 -11.40
C THR A 60 -5.74 6.40 -9.89
N ASN A 61 -5.47 5.19 -9.37
CA ASN A 61 -5.29 4.96 -7.94
C ASN A 61 -4.07 4.10 -7.66
N TYR A 62 -2.89 4.66 -7.93
CA TYR A 62 -1.63 3.91 -7.80
C TYR A 62 -1.29 3.52 -6.37
N PHE A 63 -1.88 4.17 -5.36
CA PHE A 63 -1.69 3.76 -3.97
C PHE A 63 -2.38 2.42 -3.70
N ASP A 64 -3.61 2.25 -4.16
CA ASP A 64 -4.34 0.98 -4.00
C ASP A 64 -3.74 -0.12 -4.87
N GLU A 65 -3.38 0.18 -6.12
CA GLU A 65 -2.65 -0.77 -6.97
C GLU A 65 -1.36 -1.26 -6.29
N ALA A 66 -0.60 -0.37 -5.63
CA ALA A 66 0.62 -0.76 -4.94
C ALA A 66 0.36 -1.61 -3.68
N LEU A 67 -0.77 -1.41 -2.99
CA LEU A 67 -1.18 -2.24 -1.86
C LEU A 67 -1.62 -3.64 -2.33
N GLU A 68 -2.43 -3.72 -3.38
CA GLU A 68 -2.86 -4.98 -3.98
C GLU A 68 -1.67 -5.78 -4.52
N ASP A 69 -0.76 -5.13 -5.26
CA ASP A 69 0.49 -5.74 -5.74
C ASP A 69 1.32 -6.31 -4.57
N PHE A 70 1.43 -5.56 -3.47
CA PHE A 70 2.16 -5.99 -2.29
C PHE A 70 1.52 -7.23 -1.64
N ILE A 71 0.20 -7.22 -1.46
CA ILE A 71 -0.55 -8.35 -0.87
C ILE A 71 -0.39 -9.59 -1.75
N HIS A 72 -0.64 -9.47 -3.06
CA HIS A 72 -0.50 -10.57 -4.01
C HIS A 72 0.92 -11.15 -4.02
N GLY A 73 1.95 -10.28 -3.99
CA GLY A 73 3.34 -10.71 -3.91
C GLY A 73 3.62 -11.56 -2.67
N ARG A 74 3.12 -11.15 -1.51
CA ARG A 74 3.30 -11.90 -0.25
C ARG A 74 2.59 -13.26 -0.26
N VAL A 75 1.37 -13.31 -0.76
CA VAL A 75 0.61 -14.57 -0.85
C VAL A 75 1.30 -15.54 -1.81
N ALA A 76 1.83 -15.06 -2.94
CA ALA A 76 2.55 -15.88 -3.90
C ALA A 76 3.87 -16.43 -3.33
N ASP A 77 4.59 -15.65 -2.53
CA ASP A 77 5.82 -16.08 -1.87
C ASP A 77 5.57 -17.13 -0.77
N SER A 78 4.42 -17.07 -0.06
CA SER A 78 4.06 -18.07 0.97
C SER A 78 3.72 -19.45 0.42
N HIS A 79 3.47 -19.58 -0.88
CA HIS A 79 3.15 -20.86 -1.55
C HIS A 79 4.34 -21.46 -2.33
N ARG A 80 5.54 -20.88 -2.20
CA ARG A 80 6.79 -21.40 -2.77
C ARG A 80 7.61 -22.14 -1.73
#